data_AF-A0A1Q3L0E8-F1
#
_entry.id   AF-A0A1Q3L0E8-F1
#
_cell.length_a   1.000
_cell.length_b   1.000
_cell.length_c   1.000
_cell.angle_alpha   90.00
_cell.angle_beta   90.00
_cell.angle_gamma   90.00
#
_symmetry.space_group_name_H-M   'P 1'
#
loop_
_entity.id
_entity.type
_entity.pdbx_description
1 polymer ?
#
loop_
_entity_poly.entity_id
_entity_poly.type
_entity_poly.pdbx_seq_one_letter_code
_entity_poly.pdbx_strand_id
1 'polypeptide(L)'
;MRVLLTGANGFIGRHILAALQARGHVVLAAVRNPDALRRRFPDVEAIRADFNRDVSADLWRPRLAGIDAVMNCAGVLHGGGGQDMEAIHAAAPIALFDACAAAGVRRVVQISAISADEAAGTAYALTKKRADDHLRTLPVAWTILRPSLIYGPGSYGGTSVLRGLAGLPFVSPLVGDGSAAFRPLHMDDLVETVMRVIEQDRFAGQTLEPVGPHVLTQRDLVARYRRWLGLEPAVSISFPLPFLRLAARVADIAGGGPMGTMGLRQALAGNAGGEDDGVFARAIGFTPRSMDEQLARQPANTQDLWQARLYFLRPLLRAMLLLLWLGSAIAGTLAPVDAYAAVDAALTHLGLPSRPLALAFSMVDFLIAIALFVRWKPRLTGLLQLAVVSGYTVLLGVLAPGLWLDPFGALLKNLPILAAIGVWMVLEEER
;
A
#
# COMPACT_ATOMS: atom_id res chain seq x y z
N MET A 1 -9.04 -17.47 -24.25
CA MET A 1 -9.88 -17.96 -23.12
C MET A 1 -10.61 -16.78 -22.50
N ARG A 2 -11.77 -17.00 -21.89
CA ARG A 2 -12.46 -16.04 -21.04
C ARG A 2 -12.03 -16.24 -19.58
N VAL A 3 -11.34 -15.26 -19.01
CA VAL A 3 -10.68 -15.35 -17.70
C VAL A 3 -11.37 -14.42 -16.70
N LEU A 4 -11.84 -14.96 -15.58
CA LEU A 4 -12.25 -14.12 -14.45
C LEU A 4 -11.02 -13.81 -13.60
N LEU A 5 -10.70 -12.52 -13.47
CA LEU A 5 -9.55 -12.02 -12.73
C LEU A 5 -10.00 -11.25 -11.49
N THR A 6 -9.68 -11.76 -10.30
CA THR A 6 -9.89 -11.02 -9.05
C THR A 6 -8.65 -10.18 -8.73
N GLY A 7 -8.83 -9.08 -7.99
CA GLY A 7 -7.69 -8.24 -7.59
C GLY A 7 -7.05 -7.46 -8.75
N ALA A 8 -7.76 -7.27 -9.87
CA ALA A 8 -7.25 -6.59 -11.06
C ALA A 8 -6.78 -5.12 -10.83
N ASN A 9 -7.26 -4.45 -9.77
CA ASN A 9 -6.81 -3.12 -9.38
C ASN A 9 -5.48 -3.12 -8.58
N GLY A 10 -5.04 -4.29 -8.09
CA GLY A 10 -3.87 -4.42 -7.23
C GLY A 10 -2.53 -4.28 -7.94
N PHE A 11 -1.43 -4.44 -7.20
CA PHE A 11 -0.07 -4.42 -7.75
C PHE A 11 0.13 -5.48 -8.83
N ILE A 12 -0.07 -6.75 -8.49
CA ILE A 12 0.12 -7.88 -9.40
C ILE A 12 -1.01 -7.94 -10.44
N GLY A 13 -2.26 -7.83 -9.99
CA GLY A 13 -3.44 -8.05 -10.85
C GLY A 13 -3.53 -7.14 -12.06
N ARG A 14 -3.10 -5.87 -11.97
CA ARG A 14 -3.15 -4.95 -13.13
C ARG A 14 -2.14 -5.30 -14.23
N HIS A 15 -0.99 -5.83 -13.85
CA HIS A 15 0.05 -6.26 -14.78
C HIS A 15 -0.38 -7.56 -15.47
N ILE A 16 -1.00 -8.47 -14.71
CA ILE A 16 -1.64 -9.67 -15.26
C ILE A 16 -2.81 -9.32 -16.19
N LEU A 17 -3.67 -8.35 -15.81
CA LEU A 17 -4.77 -7.89 -16.66
C LEU A 17 -4.25 -7.42 -18.03
N ALA A 18 -3.26 -6.53 -18.03
CA ALA A 18 -2.67 -6.01 -19.26
C ALA A 18 -2.05 -7.14 -20.10
N ALA A 19 -1.37 -8.10 -19.48
CA ALA A 19 -0.76 -9.23 -20.17
C ALA A 19 -1.80 -10.20 -20.77
N LEU A 20 -2.88 -10.51 -20.03
CA LEU A 20 -3.98 -11.34 -20.52
C LEU A 20 -4.63 -10.70 -21.77
N GLN A 21 -4.90 -9.39 -21.72
CA GLN A 21 -5.46 -8.67 -22.87
C GLN A 21 -4.48 -8.66 -24.06
N ALA A 22 -3.19 -8.42 -23.82
CA ALA A 22 -2.15 -8.43 -24.85
C ALA A 22 -1.99 -9.80 -25.53
N ARG A 23 -2.28 -10.89 -24.81
CA ARG A 23 -2.27 -12.26 -25.34
C ARG A 23 -3.62 -12.71 -25.91
N GLY A 24 -4.58 -11.79 -26.06
CA GLY A 24 -5.87 -12.07 -26.72
C GLY A 24 -6.89 -12.80 -25.83
N HIS A 25 -6.69 -12.84 -24.51
CA HIS A 25 -7.71 -13.35 -23.60
C HIS A 25 -8.79 -12.29 -23.36
N VAL A 26 -10.03 -12.75 -23.19
CA VAL A 26 -11.14 -11.91 -22.76
C VAL A 26 -11.17 -11.91 -21.24
N VAL A 27 -11.05 -10.75 -20.60
CA VAL A 27 -10.93 -10.67 -19.13
C VAL A 27 -12.20 -10.09 -18.52
N LEU A 28 -12.80 -10.82 -17.58
CA LEU A 28 -13.83 -10.35 -16.69
C LEU A 28 -13.20 -10.01 -15.32
N ALA A 29 -12.98 -8.73 -15.06
CA ALA A 29 -12.36 -8.28 -13.82
C ALA A 29 -13.39 -8.21 -12.68
N ALA A 30 -13.17 -8.98 -11.62
CA ALA A 30 -13.95 -8.95 -10.39
C ALA A 30 -13.27 -8.06 -9.35
N VAL A 31 -13.81 -6.85 -9.17
CA VAL A 31 -13.21 -5.80 -8.32
C VAL A 31 -14.25 -5.06 -7.48
N ARG A 32 -13.83 -4.43 -6.38
CA ARG A 32 -14.73 -3.68 -5.49
C ARG A 32 -15.40 -2.47 -6.15
N ASN A 33 -14.68 -1.78 -7.03
CA ASN A 33 -15.15 -0.61 -7.76
C ASN A 33 -14.89 -0.78 -9.27
N PRO A 34 -15.86 -1.34 -10.02
CA PRO A 34 -15.74 -1.53 -11.47
C PRO A 34 -15.53 -0.24 -12.25
N ASP A 35 -16.21 0.85 -11.87
CA ASP A 35 -16.11 2.13 -12.58
C ASP A 35 -14.72 2.74 -12.45
N ALA A 36 -14.08 2.59 -11.28
CA ALA A 36 -12.69 2.99 -11.10
C ALA A 36 -11.72 2.21 -11.98
N LEU A 37 -11.95 0.90 -12.15
CA LEU A 37 -11.15 0.09 -13.06
C LEU A 37 -11.38 0.51 -14.52
N ARG A 38 -12.64 0.72 -14.95
CA ARG A 38 -12.98 1.14 -16.32
C ARG A 38 -12.41 2.51 -16.68
N ARG A 39 -12.31 3.45 -15.73
CA ARG A 39 -11.60 4.72 -15.97
C ARG A 39 -10.13 4.54 -16.37
N ARG A 40 -9.50 3.42 -15.97
CA ARG A 40 -8.10 3.09 -16.28
C ARG A 40 -7.95 2.12 -17.44
N PHE A 41 -8.89 1.19 -17.58
CA PHE A 41 -8.96 0.20 -18.64
C PHE A 41 -10.36 0.26 -19.27
N PRO A 42 -10.64 1.21 -20.18
CA PRO A 42 -11.98 1.44 -20.70
C PRO A 42 -12.62 0.20 -21.34
N ASP A 43 -11.79 -0.64 -21.97
CA ASP A 43 -12.23 -1.80 -22.73
C ASP A 43 -12.37 -3.08 -21.88
N VAL A 44 -12.14 -3.01 -20.56
CA VAL A 44 -12.23 -4.19 -19.69
C VAL A 44 -13.66 -4.45 -19.25
N GLU A 45 -14.11 -5.71 -19.39
CA GLU A 45 -15.33 -6.14 -18.71
C GLU A 45 -15.06 -6.20 -17.20
N ALA A 46 -15.93 -5.59 -16.41
CA ALA A 46 -15.75 -5.54 -14.96
C ALA A 46 -17.07 -5.78 -14.23
N ILE A 47 -17.02 -6.56 -13.15
CA ILE A 47 -18.14 -6.81 -12.25
C ILE A 47 -17.74 -6.46 -10.82
N ARG A 48 -18.75 -6.11 -10.02
CA ARG A 48 -18.53 -5.83 -8.60
C ARG A 48 -18.30 -7.15 -7.86
N ALA A 49 -17.19 -7.23 -7.13
CA ALA A 49 -16.93 -8.27 -6.17
C ALA A 49 -16.21 -7.70 -4.94
N ASP A 50 -16.61 -8.14 -3.75
CA ASP A 50 -16.02 -7.74 -2.49
C ASP A 50 -15.77 -8.98 -1.63
N PHE A 51 -14.50 -9.34 -1.47
CA PHE A 51 -14.09 -10.53 -0.74
C PHE A 51 -14.40 -10.44 0.78
N ASN A 52 -14.76 -9.28 1.32
CA ASN A 52 -15.28 -9.19 2.68
C ASN A 52 -16.73 -9.72 2.80
N ARG A 53 -17.42 -9.89 1.67
CA ARG A 53 -18.86 -10.20 1.63
C ARG A 53 -19.19 -11.40 0.75
N ASP A 54 -18.43 -11.60 -0.32
CA ASP A 54 -18.62 -12.69 -1.28
C ASP A 54 -18.01 -14.01 -0.79
N VAL A 55 -18.45 -14.46 0.39
CA VAL A 55 -17.92 -15.63 1.12
C VAL A 55 -18.77 -16.90 0.95
N SER A 56 -19.66 -16.92 -0.04
CA SER A 56 -20.49 -18.09 -0.38
C SER A 56 -20.36 -18.43 -1.86
N ALA A 57 -20.28 -19.72 -2.18
CA ALA A 57 -20.16 -20.22 -3.53
C ALA A 57 -21.33 -19.77 -4.43
N ASP A 58 -22.53 -19.67 -3.88
CA ASP A 58 -23.74 -19.28 -4.64
C ASP A 58 -23.68 -17.83 -5.14
N LEU A 59 -22.92 -16.96 -4.47
CA LEU A 59 -22.67 -15.60 -4.94
C LEU A 59 -21.75 -15.58 -6.18
N TRP A 60 -20.89 -16.59 -6.32
CA TRP A 60 -19.93 -16.72 -7.40
C TRP A 60 -20.47 -17.48 -8.62
N ARG A 61 -21.34 -18.49 -8.42
CA ARG A 61 -21.88 -19.32 -9.51
C ARG A 61 -22.40 -18.52 -10.72
N PRO A 62 -23.23 -17.46 -10.57
CA PRO A 62 -23.72 -16.70 -11.73
C PRO A 62 -22.61 -15.93 -12.46
N ARG A 63 -21.52 -15.59 -11.75
CA ARG A 63 -20.38 -14.82 -12.27
C ARG A 63 -19.41 -15.69 -13.07
N LEU A 64 -19.53 -17.01 -12.96
CA LEU A 64 -18.67 -17.99 -13.62
C LEU A 64 -19.24 -18.53 -14.94
N ALA A 65 -20.43 -18.09 -15.35
CA ALA A 65 -21.04 -18.48 -16.61
C ALA A 65 -20.11 -18.15 -17.80
N GLY A 66 -19.71 -19.17 -18.56
CA GLY A 66 -18.82 -19.04 -19.72
C GLY A 66 -17.36 -18.71 -19.36
N ILE A 67 -16.96 -18.80 -18.09
CA ILE A 67 -15.57 -18.59 -17.67
C ILE A 67 -14.77 -19.88 -17.86
N ASP A 68 -13.69 -19.78 -18.63
CA ASP A 68 -12.76 -20.88 -18.87
C ASP A 68 -11.76 -21.08 -17.72
N ALA A 69 -11.29 -19.96 -17.16
CA ALA A 69 -10.26 -19.96 -16.13
C ALA A 69 -10.49 -18.84 -15.11
N VAL A 70 -10.10 -19.10 -13.86
CA VAL A 70 -10.12 -18.12 -12.78
C VAL A 70 -8.69 -17.84 -12.32
N MET A 71 -8.36 -16.55 -12.21
CA MET A 71 -7.10 -16.06 -11.66
C MET A 71 -7.39 -15.25 -10.39
N ASN A 72 -7.00 -15.78 -9.24
CA ASN A 72 -7.17 -15.11 -7.97
C ASN A 72 -5.89 -14.35 -7.57
N CYS A 73 -5.92 -13.02 -7.69
CA CYS A 73 -4.84 -12.14 -7.23
C CYS A 73 -5.26 -11.25 -6.06
N ALA A 74 -6.43 -11.49 -5.47
CA ALA A 74 -6.89 -10.74 -4.31
C ALA A 74 -6.06 -11.11 -3.06
N GLY A 75 -5.65 -10.10 -2.32
CA GLY A 75 -4.91 -10.27 -1.07
C GLY A 75 -4.57 -8.93 -0.43
N VAL A 76 -4.40 -8.94 0.87
CA VAL A 76 -4.00 -7.79 1.69
C VAL A 76 -2.90 -8.21 2.66
N LEU A 77 -1.87 -7.38 2.83
CA LEU A 77 -0.79 -7.72 3.76
C LEU A 77 -1.18 -7.45 5.24
N HIS A 78 -2.16 -6.57 5.46
CA HIS A 78 -2.60 -6.11 6.77
C HIS A 78 -4.13 -6.11 6.82
N GLY A 79 -4.69 -6.55 7.96
CA GLY A 79 -6.11 -6.34 8.29
C GLY A 79 -6.31 -4.94 8.89
N GLY A 80 -7.51 -4.37 8.76
CA GLY A 80 -7.85 -3.02 9.23
C GLY A 80 -8.47 -2.13 8.15
N GLY A 81 -9.04 -1.00 8.55
CA GLY A 81 -9.70 -0.07 7.61
C GLY A 81 -10.89 -0.68 6.85
N GLY A 82 -11.59 -1.64 7.47
CA GLY A 82 -12.68 -2.40 6.83
C GLY A 82 -12.21 -3.57 5.95
N GLN A 83 -10.97 -4.03 6.08
CA GLN A 83 -10.48 -5.27 5.47
C GLN A 83 -10.36 -6.39 6.52
N ASP A 84 -11.12 -7.47 6.32
CA ASP A 84 -11.03 -8.71 7.09
C ASP A 84 -10.11 -9.70 6.38
N MET A 85 -8.97 -10.00 7.01
CA MET A 85 -7.95 -10.88 6.44
C MET A 85 -8.47 -12.32 6.29
N GLU A 86 -9.27 -12.83 7.24
CA GLU A 86 -9.81 -14.19 7.14
C GLU A 86 -10.79 -14.29 5.97
N ALA A 87 -11.67 -13.30 5.84
CA ALA A 87 -12.61 -13.24 4.72
C ALA A 87 -11.87 -13.16 3.37
N ILE A 88 -10.86 -12.29 3.26
CA ILE A 88 -10.16 -12.01 2.00
C ILE A 88 -9.21 -13.14 1.59
N HIS A 89 -8.56 -13.82 2.53
CA HIS A 89 -7.55 -14.83 2.21
C HIS A 89 -8.07 -16.26 2.27
N ALA A 90 -9.09 -16.53 3.08
CA ALA A 90 -9.64 -17.87 3.26
C ALA A 90 -11.08 -17.95 2.73
N ALA A 91 -12.05 -17.30 3.40
CA ALA A 91 -13.46 -17.58 3.14
C ALA A 91 -13.93 -17.26 1.71
N ALA A 92 -13.60 -16.08 1.17
CA ALA A 92 -13.98 -15.71 -0.20
C ALA A 92 -13.24 -16.50 -1.29
N PRO A 93 -11.90 -16.71 -1.20
CA PRO A 93 -11.20 -17.63 -2.11
C PRO A 93 -11.78 -19.06 -2.09
N ILE A 94 -12.03 -19.62 -0.90
CA ILE A 94 -12.64 -20.97 -0.74
C ILE A 94 -13.98 -21.03 -1.46
N ALA A 95 -14.87 -20.06 -1.20
CA ALA A 95 -16.17 -19.96 -1.86
C ALA A 95 -16.06 -19.82 -3.39
N LEU A 96 -15.10 -19.03 -3.88
CA LEU A 96 -14.81 -18.90 -5.31
C LEU A 96 -14.35 -20.25 -5.89
N PHE A 97 -13.46 -20.96 -5.22
CA PHE A 97 -12.93 -22.25 -5.69
C PHE A 97 -13.99 -23.34 -5.72
N ASP A 98 -14.86 -23.41 -4.70
CA ASP A 98 -16.00 -24.31 -4.68
C ASP A 98 -16.96 -24.04 -5.84
N ALA A 99 -17.23 -22.76 -6.11
CA ALA A 99 -18.05 -22.36 -7.25
C ALA A 99 -17.38 -22.71 -8.59
N CYS A 100 -16.04 -22.60 -8.69
CA CYS A 100 -15.29 -23.01 -9.87
C CYS A 100 -15.43 -24.51 -10.14
N ALA A 101 -15.25 -25.34 -9.12
CA ALA A 101 -15.40 -26.79 -9.23
C ALA A 101 -16.83 -27.16 -9.64
N ALA A 102 -17.84 -26.54 -9.03
CA ALA A 102 -19.24 -26.80 -9.35
C ALA A 102 -19.68 -26.28 -10.73
N ALA A 103 -19.09 -25.19 -11.22
CA ALA A 103 -19.37 -24.63 -12.54
C ALA A 103 -18.58 -25.28 -13.68
N GLY A 104 -17.65 -26.20 -13.37
CA GLY A 104 -16.80 -26.85 -14.37
C GLY A 104 -15.76 -25.90 -14.99
N VAL A 105 -15.29 -24.90 -14.24
CA VAL A 105 -14.19 -24.03 -14.67
C VAL A 105 -12.97 -24.91 -14.92
N ARG A 106 -12.33 -24.76 -16.09
CA ARG A 106 -11.26 -25.67 -16.51
C ARG A 106 -9.99 -25.48 -15.71
N ARG A 107 -9.68 -24.25 -15.28
CA ARG A 107 -8.42 -23.90 -14.62
C ARG A 107 -8.60 -22.86 -13.52
N VAL A 108 -7.92 -23.05 -12.39
CA VAL A 108 -7.86 -22.07 -11.30
C VAL A 108 -6.40 -21.78 -10.97
N VAL A 109 -6.00 -20.51 -11.03
CA VAL A 109 -4.66 -20.08 -10.62
C VAL A 109 -4.76 -19.17 -9.40
N GLN A 110 -4.04 -19.52 -8.34
CA GLN A 110 -4.04 -18.83 -7.06
C GLN A 110 -2.69 -18.14 -6.83
N ILE A 111 -2.70 -16.83 -6.63
CA ILE A 111 -1.51 -16.10 -6.18
C ILE A 111 -1.50 -16.08 -4.65
N SER A 112 -0.64 -16.90 -4.07
CA SER A 112 -0.38 -17.02 -2.63
C SER A 112 0.91 -16.29 -2.23
N ALA A 113 1.70 -16.83 -1.30
CA ALA A 113 3.01 -16.32 -0.90
C ALA A 113 3.91 -17.46 -0.40
N ILE A 114 5.23 -17.32 -0.53
CA ILE A 114 6.19 -18.27 0.08
C ILE A 114 5.94 -18.39 1.58
N SER A 115 5.62 -17.28 2.25
CA SER A 115 5.33 -17.28 3.67
C SER A 115 4.00 -17.94 4.07
N ALA A 116 3.19 -18.46 3.13
CA ALA A 116 1.96 -19.22 3.42
C ALA A 116 2.24 -20.64 3.97
N ASP A 117 3.03 -20.68 5.04
CA ASP A 117 3.44 -21.87 5.77
C ASP A 117 3.10 -21.70 7.26
N GLU A 118 2.71 -22.78 7.93
CA GLU A 118 2.48 -22.77 9.39
C GLU A 118 3.74 -22.36 10.15
N ALA A 119 4.92 -22.74 9.65
CA ALA A 119 6.20 -22.37 10.22
C ALA A 119 6.42 -20.84 10.29
N ALA A 120 5.73 -20.07 9.43
CA ALA A 120 5.83 -18.61 9.45
C ALA A 120 5.08 -17.97 10.64
N GLY A 121 4.17 -18.69 11.31
CA GLY A 121 3.54 -18.27 12.57
C GLY A 121 2.75 -16.94 12.52
N THR A 122 2.34 -16.49 11.32
CA THR A 122 1.57 -15.24 11.15
C THR A 122 0.15 -15.50 10.69
N ALA A 123 -0.81 -14.68 11.12
CA ALA A 123 -2.20 -14.75 10.64
C ALA A 123 -2.29 -14.63 9.10
N TYR A 124 -1.42 -13.82 8.50
CA TYR A 124 -1.29 -13.72 7.04
C TYR A 124 -0.96 -15.07 6.39
N ALA A 125 0.05 -15.77 6.92
CA ALA A 125 0.47 -17.07 6.43
C ALA A 125 -0.63 -18.12 6.54
N LEU A 126 -1.23 -18.23 7.73
CA LEU A 126 -2.24 -19.23 8.05
C LEU A 126 -3.49 -19.08 7.19
N THR A 127 -3.96 -17.84 7.01
CA THR A 127 -5.17 -17.59 6.20
C THR A 127 -4.97 -17.91 4.72
N LYS A 128 -3.80 -17.55 4.14
CA LYS A 128 -3.46 -17.92 2.76
C LYS A 128 -3.32 -19.43 2.59
N LYS A 129 -2.67 -20.10 3.55
CA LYS A 129 -2.50 -21.56 3.55
C LYS A 129 -3.84 -22.29 3.55
N ARG A 130 -4.83 -21.84 4.32
CA ARG A 130 -6.18 -22.46 4.34
C ARG A 130 -6.83 -22.49 2.96
N ALA A 131 -6.80 -21.39 2.22
CA ALA A 131 -7.34 -21.36 0.86
C ALA A 131 -6.54 -22.24 -0.10
N ASP A 132 -5.21 -22.24 0.02
CA ASP A 132 -4.33 -23.06 -0.80
C ASP A 132 -4.59 -24.56 -0.55
N ASP A 133 -4.69 -24.98 0.71
CA ASP A 133 -4.99 -26.36 1.10
C ASP A 133 -6.38 -26.79 0.61
N HIS A 134 -7.38 -25.92 0.76
CA HIS A 134 -8.73 -26.19 0.26
C HIS A 134 -8.73 -26.39 -1.26
N LEU A 135 -8.08 -25.49 -2.01
CA LEU A 135 -8.00 -25.60 -3.47
C LEU A 135 -7.39 -26.93 -3.92
N ARG A 136 -6.40 -27.46 -3.19
CA ARG A 136 -5.77 -28.76 -3.49
C ARG A 136 -6.75 -29.93 -3.42
N THR A 137 -7.81 -29.82 -2.61
CA THR A 137 -8.81 -30.89 -2.45
C THR A 137 -9.83 -30.95 -3.58
N LEU A 138 -9.92 -29.90 -4.40
CA LEU A 138 -10.97 -29.76 -5.39
C LEU A 138 -10.60 -30.44 -6.72
N PRO A 139 -11.58 -31.02 -7.44
CA PRO A 139 -11.38 -31.69 -8.72
C PRO A 139 -11.29 -30.68 -9.88
N VAL A 140 -10.40 -29.69 -9.78
CA VAL A 140 -10.15 -28.68 -10.80
C VAL A 140 -8.66 -28.64 -11.12
N ALA A 141 -8.28 -28.30 -12.36
CA ALA A 141 -6.88 -28.10 -12.72
C ALA A 141 -6.34 -26.81 -12.07
N TRP A 142 -5.93 -26.92 -10.81
CA TRP A 142 -5.42 -25.80 -10.05
C TRP A 142 -3.90 -25.62 -10.23
N THR A 143 -3.43 -24.40 -10.09
CA THR A 143 -2.00 -24.08 -9.90
C THR A 143 -1.86 -23.03 -8.82
N ILE A 144 -1.01 -23.26 -7.84
CA ILE A 144 -0.75 -22.31 -6.74
C ILE A 144 0.63 -21.69 -6.96
N LEU A 145 0.68 -20.37 -7.09
CA LEU A 145 1.92 -19.62 -7.19
C LEU A 145 2.21 -18.97 -5.84
N ARG A 146 3.31 -19.35 -5.20
CA ARG A 146 3.79 -18.78 -3.93
C ARG A 146 5.00 -17.88 -4.20
N PRO A 147 4.81 -16.62 -4.65
CA PRO A 147 5.94 -15.74 -4.94
C PRO A 147 6.68 -15.32 -3.68
N SER A 148 7.98 -15.02 -3.85
CA SER A 148 8.79 -14.27 -2.89
C SER A 148 8.49 -12.77 -2.98
N LEU A 149 9.48 -11.91 -2.68
CA LEU A 149 9.37 -10.46 -2.81
C LEU A 149 9.24 -10.03 -4.28
N ILE A 150 8.09 -9.49 -4.66
CA ILE A 150 7.88 -8.97 -6.02
C ILE A 150 8.26 -7.50 -6.11
N TYR A 151 9.07 -7.15 -7.12
CA TYR A 151 9.46 -5.77 -7.41
C TYR A 151 9.22 -5.38 -8.86
N GLY A 152 9.10 -4.08 -9.11
CA GLY A 152 8.91 -3.50 -10.45
C GLY A 152 8.08 -2.21 -10.42
N PRO A 153 7.69 -1.69 -11.59
CA PRO A 153 6.92 -0.45 -11.68
C PRO A 153 5.62 -0.47 -10.88
N GLY A 154 5.50 0.49 -9.96
CA GLY A 154 4.37 0.64 -9.05
C GLY A 154 4.31 -0.42 -7.94
N SER A 155 5.47 -0.99 -7.57
CA SER A 155 5.61 -1.79 -6.35
C SER A 155 5.02 -1.09 -5.13
N TYR A 156 4.39 -1.89 -4.28
CA TYR A 156 3.79 -1.47 -3.02
C TYR A 156 4.33 -2.35 -1.88
N GLY A 157 4.00 -2.02 -0.63
CA GLY A 157 4.30 -2.88 0.50
C GLY A 157 5.79 -2.89 0.86
N GLY A 158 6.32 -4.07 1.21
CA GLY A 158 7.71 -4.25 1.65
C GLY A 158 8.74 -3.73 0.64
N THR A 159 8.52 -3.95 -0.66
CA THR A 159 9.42 -3.43 -1.71
C THR A 159 9.50 -1.90 -1.72
N SER A 160 8.37 -1.21 -1.49
CA SER A 160 8.35 0.25 -1.36
C SER A 160 9.04 0.73 -0.09
N VAL A 161 8.96 -0.01 1.02
CA VAL A 161 9.73 0.27 2.24
C VAL A 161 11.22 0.18 1.95
N LEU A 162 11.70 -0.90 1.32
CA LEU A 162 13.11 -1.09 1.01
C LEU A 162 13.66 0.01 0.11
N ARG A 163 12.89 0.40 -0.91
CA ARG A 163 13.26 1.55 -1.77
C ARG A 163 13.23 2.88 -1.01
N GLY A 164 12.28 3.06 -0.08
CA GLY A 164 12.25 4.21 0.82
C GLY A 164 13.50 4.29 1.71
N LEU A 165 13.93 3.17 2.29
CA LEU A 165 15.13 3.09 3.12
C LEU A 165 16.39 3.43 2.31
N ALA A 166 16.45 2.98 1.05
CA ALA A 166 17.53 3.31 0.13
C ALA A 166 17.60 4.82 -0.20
N GLY A 167 16.48 5.54 -0.13
CA GLY A 167 16.38 6.97 -0.45
C GLY A 167 16.76 7.93 0.67
N LEU A 168 17.00 7.44 1.89
CA LEU A 168 17.36 8.29 3.04
C LEU A 168 18.77 8.89 2.87
N PRO A 169 19.01 10.13 3.35
CA PRO A 169 20.33 10.75 3.28
C PRO A 169 21.28 10.15 4.33
N PHE A 170 22.57 10.04 3.98
CA PHE A 170 23.70 9.62 4.83
C PHE A 170 23.69 8.20 5.40
N VAL A 171 22.53 7.67 5.81
CA VAL A 171 22.37 6.35 6.43
C VAL A 171 21.32 5.50 5.71
N SER A 172 21.52 4.19 5.75
CA SER A 172 20.54 3.20 5.30
C SER A 172 20.10 2.36 6.50
N PRO A 173 19.00 2.71 7.19
CA PRO A 173 18.53 1.93 8.32
C PRO A 173 18.01 0.57 7.83
N LEU A 174 18.36 -0.46 8.57
CA LEU A 174 17.94 -1.83 8.34
C LEU A 174 16.99 -2.29 9.45
N VAL A 175 16.09 -3.20 9.09
CA VAL A 175 15.15 -3.80 10.05
C VAL A 175 15.88 -4.94 10.75
N GLY A 176 16.07 -4.83 12.06
CA GLY A 176 16.95 -5.76 12.78
C GLY A 176 18.41 -5.57 12.37
N ASP A 177 19.11 -6.67 12.09
CA ASP A 177 20.50 -6.66 11.58
C ASP A 177 20.59 -6.62 10.04
N GLY A 178 19.44 -6.66 9.36
CA GLY A 178 19.32 -6.71 7.90
C GLY A 178 19.69 -8.04 7.26
N SER A 179 19.80 -9.13 8.05
CA SER A 179 20.14 -10.48 7.57
C SER A 179 18.96 -11.21 6.91
N ALA A 180 17.72 -10.76 7.13
CA ALA A 180 16.53 -11.37 6.56
C ALA A 180 16.67 -11.52 5.04
N ALA A 181 16.45 -12.75 4.55
CA ALA A 181 16.74 -13.13 3.18
C ALA A 181 15.47 -13.21 2.31
N PHE A 182 15.61 -12.80 1.05
CA PHE A 182 14.56 -12.78 0.04
C PHE A 182 15.13 -13.29 -1.29
N ARG A 183 14.27 -13.80 -2.19
CA ARG A 183 14.66 -14.09 -3.58
C ARG A 183 13.82 -13.24 -4.53
N PRO A 184 14.18 -11.96 -4.72
CA PRO A 184 13.28 -11.01 -5.37
C PRO A 184 13.02 -11.40 -6.83
N LEU A 185 11.76 -11.40 -7.24
CA LEU A 185 11.34 -11.66 -8.60
C LEU A 185 10.76 -10.38 -9.21
N HIS A 186 11.17 -10.07 -10.44
CA HIS A 186 10.60 -8.92 -11.13
C HIS A 186 9.18 -9.20 -11.61
N MET A 187 8.34 -8.16 -11.65
CA MET A 187 6.97 -8.23 -12.12
C MET A 187 6.84 -8.84 -13.52
N ASP A 188 7.71 -8.48 -14.46
CA ASP A 188 7.70 -9.03 -15.83
C ASP A 188 7.85 -10.55 -15.84
N ASP A 189 8.76 -11.09 -15.01
CA ASP A 189 9.00 -12.53 -14.94
C ASP A 189 7.85 -13.24 -14.20
N LEU A 190 7.23 -12.59 -13.21
CA LEU A 190 5.99 -13.09 -12.61
C LEU A 190 4.84 -13.13 -13.62
N VAL A 191 4.69 -12.09 -14.45
CA VAL A 191 3.68 -12.05 -15.52
C VAL A 191 3.92 -13.18 -16.52
N GLU A 192 5.15 -13.36 -17.02
CA GLU A 192 5.48 -14.47 -17.92
C GLU A 192 5.18 -15.84 -17.28
N THR A 193 5.49 -15.99 -15.99
CA THR A 193 5.14 -17.19 -15.22
C THR A 193 3.63 -17.45 -15.23
N VAL A 194 2.82 -16.42 -14.95
CA VAL A 194 1.36 -16.52 -14.95
C VAL A 194 0.84 -16.86 -16.35
N MET A 195 1.40 -16.27 -17.40
CA MET A 195 0.98 -16.58 -18.79
C MET A 195 1.29 -18.03 -19.15
N ARG A 196 2.47 -18.56 -18.80
CA ARG A 196 2.78 -19.98 -19.01
C ARG A 196 1.85 -20.90 -18.25
N VAL A 197 1.56 -20.58 -16.99
CA VAL A 197 0.68 -21.38 -16.13
C VAL A 197 -0.75 -21.40 -16.64
N ILE A 198 -1.27 -20.26 -17.11
CA ILE A 198 -2.64 -20.19 -17.62
C ILE A 198 -2.79 -20.82 -19.01
N GLU A 199 -1.70 -20.97 -19.78
CA GLU A 199 -1.74 -21.49 -21.16
C GLU A 199 -1.32 -22.97 -21.28
N GLN A 200 -0.61 -23.53 -20.30
CA GLN A 200 -0.05 -24.88 -20.39
C GLN A 200 -0.65 -25.83 -19.34
N ASP A 201 -1.19 -26.96 -19.79
CA ASP A 201 -1.83 -27.96 -18.92
C ASP A 201 -0.85 -28.65 -17.96
N ARG A 202 0.45 -28.68 -18.31
CA ARG A 202 1.48 -29.37 -17.50
C ARG A 202 1.61 -28.86 -16.07
N PHE A 203 1.11 -27.65 -15.76
CA PHE A 203 1.16 -27.06 -14.43
C PHE A 203 -0.06 -27.35 -13.56
N ALA A 204 -1.03 -28.11 -14.06
CA ALA A 204 -2.17 -28.55 -13.28
C ALA A 204 -1.72 -29.41 -12.08
N GLY A 205 -2.29 -29.15 -10.91
CA GLY A 205 -1.97 -29.85 -9.67
C GLY A 205 -0.62 -29.46 -9.04
N GLN A 206 0.00 -28.35 -9.49
CA GLN A 206 1.33 -27.94 -9.01
C GLN A 206 1.29 -26.71 -8.11
N THR A 207 2.14 -26.71 -7.08
CA THR A 207 2.54 -25.50 -6.36
C THR A 207 3.92 -25.10 -6.86
N LEU A 208 4.07 -23.87 -7.34
CA LEU A 208 5.36 -23.31 -7.76
C LEU A 208 5.71 -22.14 -6.84
N GLU A 209 7.00 -21.91 -6.62
CA GLU A 209 7.50 -20.75 -5.88
C GLU A 209 8.21 -19.77 -6.82
N PRO A 210 7.51 -18.79 -7.40
CA PRO A 210 8.15 -17.78 -8.24
C PRO A 210 9.20 -16.97 -7.46
N VAL A 211 10.47 -17.24 -7.78
CA VAL A 211 11.64 -16.63 -7.13
C VAL A 211 12.67 -16.16 -8.16
N GLY A 212 13.42 -15.12 -7.82
CA GLY A 212 14.60 -14.72 -8.57
C GLY A 212 15.76 -15.71 -8.43
N PRO A 213 16.82 -15.55 -9.24
CA PRO A 213 17.94 -16.50 -9.29
C PRO A 213 18.90 -16.41 -8.09
N HIS A 214 18.78 -15.40 -7.23
CA HIS A 214 19.72 -15.16 -6.13
C HIS A 214 18.99 -14.88 -4.82
N VAL A 215 19.52 -15.46 -3.74
CA VAL A 215 19.17 -15.07 -2.37
C VAL A 215 19.87 -13.75 -2.05
N LEU A 216 19.10 -12.75 -1.66
CA LEU A 216 19.58 -11.41 -1.28
C LEU A 216 19.10 -11.07 0.13
N THR A 217 20.01 -10.57 0.96
CA THR A 217 19.65 -10.05 2.28
C THR A 217 18.92 -8.72 2.15
N GLN A 218 18.22 -8.30 3.19
CA GLN A 218 17.63 -6.95 3.25
C GLN A 218 18.67 -5.87 2.96
N ARG A 219 19.88 -6.04 3.50
CA ARG A 219 21.02 -5.14 3.26
C ARG A 219 21.38 -5.07 1.79
N ASP A 220 21.47 -6.21 1.10
CA ASP A 220 21.77 -6.26 -0.34
C ASP A 220 20.70 -5.56 -1.17
N LEU A 221 19.42 -5.78 -0.84
CA LEU A 221 18.30 -5.14 -1.53
C LEU A 221 18.35 -3.62 -1.41
N VAL A 222 18.56 -3.09 -0.20
CA VAL A 222 18.67 -1.65 0.05
C VAL A 222 19.88 -1.07 -0.69
N ALA A 223 21.03 -1.75 -0.65
CA ALA A 223 22.24 -1.32 -1.36
C ALA A 223 22.05 -1.30 -2.89
N ARG A 224 21.39 -2.31 -3.46
CA ARG A 224 21.09 -2.38 -4.90
C ARG A 224 20.13 -1.28 -5.33
N TYR A 225 19.05 -1.05 -4.58
CA TYR A 225 18.16 0.09 -4.87
C TYR A 225 18.89 1.42 -4.79
N ARG A 226 19.73 1.62 -3.77
CA ARG A 226 20.46 2.86 -3.58
C ARG A 226 21.40 3.16 -4.74
N ARG A 227 22.13 2.14 -5.20
CA ARG A 227 22.99 2.22 -6.39
C ARG A 227 22.18 2.52 -7.66
N TRP A 228 21.07 1.82 -7.85
CA TRP A 228 20.18 2.03 -8.99
C TRP A 228 19.59 3.44 -9.04
N LEU A 229 19.27 4.02 -7.88
CA LEU A 229 18.83 5.41 -7.73
C LEU A 229 19.94 6.46 -7.98
N GLY A 230 21.18 6.03 -8.24
CA GLY A 230 22.33 6.92 -8.45
C GLY A 230 22.79 7.63 -7.17
N LEU A 231 22.49 7.07 -5.99
CA LEU A 231 22.88 7.65 -4.70
C LEU A 231 24.21 7.08 -4.22
N GLU A 232 25.05 7.92 -3.62
CA GLU A 232 26.32 7.50 -3.00
C GLU A 232 26.07 6.43 -1.93
N PRO A 233 26.99 5.45 -1.73
CA PRO A 233 26.89 4.47 -0.67
C PRO A 233 26.61 5.12 0.70
N ALA A 234 25.74 4.50 1.50
CA ALA A 234 25.42 4.96 2.84
C ALA A 234 25.83 3.94 3.89
N VAL A 235 26.14 4.43 5.10
CA VAL A 235 26.43 3.57 6.24
C VAL A 235 25.14 2.85 6.63
N SER A 236 25.20 1.52 6.62
CA SER A 236 24.08 0.69 7.02
C SER A 236 24.03 0.57 8.54
N ILE A 237 22.92 1.01 9.14
CA ILE A 237 22.73 0.97 10.60
C ILE A 237 21.59 0.03 10.96
N SER A 238 21.81 -0.81 11.97
CA SER A 238 20.77 -1.67 12.53
C SER A 238 19.86 -0.82 13.42
N PHE A 239 18.58 -0.74 13.08
CA PHE A 239 17.64 0.03 13.91
C PHE A 239 17.12 -0.85 15.06
N PRO A 240 17.17 -0.40 16.33
CA PRO A 240 16.83 -1.27 17.44
C PRO A 240 15.37 -1.74 17.41
N LEU A 241 15.17 -3.06 17.52
CA LEU A 241 13.85 -3.70 17.42
C LEU A 241 12.78 -3.15 18.37
N PRO A 242 13.07 -2.77 19.63
CA PRO A 242 12.05 -2.23 20.52
C PRO A 242 11.38 -0.96 19.95
N PHE A 243 12.16 -0.07 19.34
CA PHE A 243 11.63 1.14 18.72
C PHE A 243 10.82 0.83 17.46
N LEU A 244 11.28 -0.11 16.61
CA LEU A 244 10.49 -0.55 15.46
C LEU A 244 9.16 -1.17 15.88
N ARG A 245 9.14 -1.98 16.95
CA ARG A 245 7.91 -2.59 17.49
C ARG A 245 6.94 -1.53 17.99
N LEU A 246 7.42 -0.49 18.68
CA LEU A 246 6.58 0.61 19.13
C LEU A 246 6.01 1.40 17.94
N ALA A 247 6.88 1.77 16.99
CA ALA A 247 6.46 2.47 15.78
C ALA A 247 5.42 1.67 14.98
N ALA A 248 5.61 0.34 14.88
CA ALA A 248 4.69 -0.56 14.21
C ALA A 248 3.31 -0.63 14.88
N ARG A 249 3.25 -0.65 16.22
CA ARG A 249 1.98 -0.58 16.96
C ARG A 249 1.25 0.74 16.76
N VAL A 250 1.98 1.86 16.75
CA VAL A 250 1.40 3.18 16.45
C VAL A 250 0.87 3.20 15.01
N ALA A 251 1.61 2.62 14.06
CA ALA A 251 1.16 2.51 12.67
C ALA A 251 -0.11 1.66 12.53
N ASP A 252 -0.26 0.57 13.31
CA ASP A 252 -1.49 -0.24 13.32
C ASP A 252 -2.72 0.57 13.77
N ILE A 253 -2.56 1.46 14.78
CA ILE A 253 -3.62 2.34 15.27
C ILE A 253 -3.97 3.42 14.22
N ALA A 254 -2.97 3.99 13.56
CA ALA A 254 -3.12 5.10 12.61
C ALA A 254 -3.56 4.67 11.19
N GLY A 255 -4.24 3.52 11.08
CA GLY A 255 -4.82 3.00 9.83
C GLY A 255 -4.06 1.84 9.17
N GLY A 256 -3.00 1.33 9.80
CA GLY A 256 -2.23 0.19 9.29
C GLY A 256 -1.49 0.49 7.99
N GLY A 257 -0.71 -0.50 7.52
CA GLY A 257 0.10 -0.39 6.31
C GLY A 257 1.41 -1.15 6.41
N PRO A 258 2.31 -1.07 5.42
CA PRO A 258 3.55 -1.84 5.39
C PRO A 258 4.49 -1.64 6.59
N MET A 259 4.32 -0.54 7.33
CA MET A 259 5.08 -0.25 8.55
C MET A 259 4.42 -0.77 9.83
N GLY A 260 3.24 -1.39 9.74
CA GLY A 260 2.53 -1.99 10.87
C GLY A 260 3.16 -3.30 11.37
N THR A 261 2.64 -3.87 12.46
CA THR A 261 3.27 -5.01 13.16
C THR A 261 3.40 -6.24 12.26
N MET A 262 2.40 -6.51 11.40
CA MET A 262 2.48 -7.62 10.45
C MET A 262 3.58 -7.41 9.40
N GLY A 263 3.77 -6.18 8.95
CA GLY A 263 4.80 -5.84 7.96
C GLY A 263 6.20 -6.00 8.55
N LEU A 264 6.39 -5.54 9.79
CA LEU A 264 7.63 -5.73 10.53
C LEU A 264 7.95 -7.22 10.74
N ARG A 265 6.95 -8.04 11.11
CA ARG A 265 7.15 -9.50 11.27
C ARG A 265 7.55 -10.16 9.96
N GLN A 266 6.88 -9.85 8.85
CA GLN A 266 7.23 -10.39 7.52
C GLN A 266 8.63 -9.93 7.07
N ALA A 267 9.00 -8.68 7.35
CA ALA A 267 10.33 -8.16 7.02
C ALA A 267 11.45 -8.84 7.81
N LEU A 268 11.20 -9.19 9.08
CA LEU A 268 12.15 -9.91 9.93
C LEU A 268 12.25 -11.40 9.58
N ALA A 269 11.14 -12.03 9.19
CA ALA A 269 11.11 -13.45 8.83
C ALA A 269 11.84 -13.73 7.51
N GLY A 270 11.80 -12.79 6.56
CA GLY A 270 12.25 -13.04 5.20
C GLY A 270 11.30 -13.99 4.45
N ASN A 271 11.60 -14.24 3.18
CA ASN A 271 10.83 -15.17 2.34
C ASN A 271 11.66 -15.72 1.17
N ALA A 272 12.93 -16.04 1.40
CA ALA A 272 13.82 -16.63 0.39
C ALA A 272 13.35 -18.00 -0.13
N GLY A 273 12.48 -18.69 0.60
CA GLY A 273 12.08 -20.07 0.29
C GLY A 273 13.12 -21.09 0.79
N GLY A 274 12.77 -22.37 0.73
CA GLY A 274 13.59 -23.47 1.29
C GLY A 274 14.43 -24.24 0.28
N GLU A 275 14.29 -24.00 -1.02
CA GLU A 275 14.87 -24.85 -2.07
C GLU A 275 16.21 -24.35 -2.62
N ASP A 276 16.95 -25.25 -3.28
CA ASP A 276 18.15 -24.94 -4.08
C ASP A 276 17.89 -23.90 -5.18
N ASP A 277 18.93 -23.17 -5.56
CA ASP A 277 18.86 -22.21 -6.66
C ASP A 277 18.42 -22.91 -7.98
N GLY A 278 17.49 -22.28 -8.69
CA GLY A 278 17.06 -22.71 -10.02
C GLY A 278 15.99 -23.80 -10.08
N VAL A 279 15.46 -24.31 -8.97
CA VAL A 279 14.31 -25.26 -8.99
C VAL A 279 13.13 -24.63 -9.74
N PHE A 280 12.75 -23.42 -9.37
CA PHE A 280 11.69 -22.68 -10.05
C PHE A 280 11.98 -22.49 -11.55
N ALA A 281 13.21 -22.10 -11.91
CA ALA A 281 13.59 -21.88 -13.32
C ALA A 281 13.43 -23.15 -14.16
N ARG A 282 13.83 -24.32 -13.62
CA ARG A 282 13.63 -25.62 -14.27
C ARG A 282 12.15 -25.97 -14.40
N ALA A 283 11.37 -25.76 -13.35
CA ALA A 283 9.94 -26.05 -13.36
C ALA A 283 9.18 -25.18 -14.39
N ILE A 284 9.42 -23.87 -14.40
CA ILE A 284 8.72 -22.92 -15.29
C ILE A 284 9.27 -22.94 -16.73
N GLY A 285 10.49 -23.42 -16.93
CA GLY A 285 11.13 -23.55 -18.25
C GLY A 285 11.69 -22.23 -18.79
N PHE A 286 12.02 -21.28 -17.92
CA PHE A 286 12.84 -20.11 -18.23
C PHE A 286 13.59 -19.66 -16.98
N THR A 287 14.73 -18.99 -17.16
CA THR A 287 15.50 -18.45 -16.04
C THR A 287 15.05 -17.02 -15.77
N PRO A 288 14.48 -16.72 -14.59
CA PRO A 288 14.18 -15.33 -14.20
C PRO A 288 15.46 -14.50 -14.15
N ARG A 289 15.34 -13.22 -14.51
CA ARG A 289 16.48 -12.31 -14.50
C ARG A 289 16.88 -11.96 -13.08
N SER A 290 18.18 -11.72 -12.89
CA SER A 290 18.68 -11.19 -11.63
C SER A 290 18.18 -9.76 -11.41
N MET A 291 18.20 -9.32 -10.15
CA MET A 291 17.82 -7.95 -9.82
C MET A 291 18.72 -6.91 -10.50
N ASP A 292 20.02 -7.18 -10.61
CA ASP A 292 20.95 -6.22 -11.24
C ASP A 292 20.69 -6.07 -12.74
N GLU A 293 20.47 -7.18 -13.45
CA GLU A 293 20.12 -7.15 -14.87
C GLU A 293 18.82 -6.38 -15.11
N GLN A 294 17.81 -6.60 -14.28
CA GLN A 294 16.52 -5.96 -14.45
C GLN A 294 16.57 -4.46 -14.14
N LEU A 295 17.26 -4.07 -13.08
CA LEU A 295 17.48 -2.66 -12.73
C LEU A 295 18.31 -1.94 -13.80
N ALA A 296 19.27 -2.62 -14.44
CA ALA A 296 20.02 -2.05 -15.56
C ALA A 296 19.16 -1.84 -16.82
N ARG A 297 18.18 -2.72 -17.07
CA ARG A 297 17.23 -2.60 -18.20
C ARG A 297 16.16 -1.54 -17.99
N GLN A 298 15.87 -1.20 -16.74
CA GLN A 298 14.94 -0.13 -16.37
C GLN A 298 15.68 0.90 -15.51
N PRO A 299 16.53 1.76 -16.09
CA PRO A 299 17.26 2.77 -15.34
C PRO A 299 16.33 3.64 -14.50
N ALA A 300 16.76 3.99 -13.28
CA ALA A 300 15.97 4.82 -12.39
C ALA A 300 15.71 6.19 -13.04
N ASN A 301 14.51 6.70 -12.86
CA ASN A 301 14.14 8.05 -13.26
C ASN A 301 13.76 8.91 -12.04
N THR A 302 13.44 10.18 -12.29
CA THR A 302 13.08 11.14 -11.25
C THR A 302 11.92 10.66 -10.37
N GLN A 303 10.94 9.94 -10.92
CA GLN A 303 9.79 9.44 -10.17
C GLN A 303 10.22 8.36 -9.16
N ASP A 304 11.20 7.53 -9.50
CA ASP A 304 11.75 6.51 -8.59
C ASP A 304 12.48 7.14 -7.40
N LEU A 305 13.29 8.16 -7.68
CA LEU A 305 13.99 8.92 -6.64
C LEU A 305 13.01 9.69 -5.74
N TRP A 306 11.99 10.31 -6.33
CA TRP A 306 10.95 10.99 -5.57
C TRP A 306 10.18 10.02 -4.70
N GLN A 307 9.77 8.86 -5.22
CA GLN A 307 9.09 7.85 -4.42
C GLN A 307 9.95 7.43 -3.23
N ALA A 308 11.24 7.15 -3.46
CA ALA A 308 12.16 6.74 -2.40
C ALA A 308 12.27 7.81 -1.29
N ARG A 309 12.48 9.07 -1.66
CA ARG A 309 12.65 10.18 -0.71
C ARG A 309 11.36 10.58 0.00
N LEU A 310 10.24 10.57 -0.72
CA LEU A 310 8.94 10.97 -0.18
C LEU A 310 8.32 9.90 0.71
N TYR A 311 8.80 8.65 0.64
CA TYR A 311 8.22 7.52 1.37
C TYR A 311 8.08 7.80 2.87
N PHE A 312 9.15 8.26 3.53
CA PHE A 312 9.13 8.60 4.96
C PHE A 312 8.76 10.07 5.24
N LEU A 313 8.87 10.95 4.25
CA LEU A 313 8.40 12.34 4.38
C LEU A 313 6.88 12.42 4.43
N ARG A 314 6.15 11.52 3.77
CA ARG A 314 4.69 11.47 3.83
C ARG A 314 4.14 11.30 5.26
N PRO A 315 4.48 10.25 6.02
CA PRO A 315 3.99 10.09 7.39
C PRO A 315 4.53 11.19 8.32
N LEU A 316 5.75 11.69 8.08
CA LEU A 316 6.32 12.81 8.83
C LEU A 316 5.51 14.08 8.62
N LEU A 317 5.18 14.42 7.37
CA LEU A 317 4.38 15.60 7.02
C LEU A 317 3.00 15.53 7.67
N ARG A 318 2.34 14.36 7.64
CA ARG A 318 1.08 14.15 8.35
C ARG A 318 1.24 14.38 9.86
N ALA A 319 2.30 13.85 10.47
CA ALA A 319 2.56 14.02 11.89
C ALA A 319 2.83 15.49 12.25
N MET A 320 3.57 16.22 11.42
CA MET A 320 3.82 17.65 11.60
C MET A 320 2.54 18.48 11.48
N LEU A 321 1.68 18.20 10.50
CA LEU A 321 0.36 18.83 10.39
C LEU A 321 -0.51 18.51 11.61
N LEU A 322 -0.54 17.25 12.06
CA LEU A 322 -1.26 16.86 13.28
C LEU A 322 -0.77 17.65 14.50
N LEU A 323 0.55 17.75 14.70
CA LEU A 323 1.13 18.50 15.80
C LEU A 323 0.81 20.00 15.71
N LEU A 324 0.80 20.57 14.50
CA LEU A 324 0.39 21.95 14.26
C LEU A 324 -1.06 22.18 14.71
N TRP A 325 -2.01 21.37 14.24
CA TRP A 325 -3.42 21.50 14.58
C TRP A 325 -3.70 21.22 16.06
N LEU A 326 -3.08 20.18 16.63
CA LEU A 326 -3.23 19.87 18.04
C LEU A 326 -2.62 20.96 18.93
N GLY A 327 -1.45 21.48 18.55
CA GLY A 327 -0.80 22.59 19.24
C GLY A 327 -1.65 23.87 19.18
N SER A 328 -2.23 24.18 18.02
CA SER A 328 -3.14 25.31 17.85
C SER A 328 -4.39 25.18 18.72
N ALA A 329 -5.01 23.99 18.74
CA ALA A 329 -6.17 23.71 19.60
C ALA A 329 -5.87 23.90 21.09
N ILE A 330 -4.73 23.39 21.56
CA ILE A 330 -4.29 23.53 22.96
C ILE A 330 -4.00 25.01 23.27
N ALA A 331 -3.24 25.68 22.40
CA ALA A 331 -2.89 27.08 22.57
C ALA A 331 -4.13 27.98 22.64
N GLY A 332 -5.08 27.83 21.70
CA GLY A 332 -6.30 28.62 21.68
C GLY A 332 -7.21 28.38 22.90
N THR A 333 -7.26 27.13 23.38
CA THR A 333 -8.04 26.76 24.58
C THR A 333 -7.44 27.37 25.85
N LEU A 334 -6.11 27.28 26.00
CA LEU A 334 -5.39 27.74 27.18
C LEU A 334 -5.00 29.24 27.11
N ALA A 335 -5.17 29.89 25.96
CA ALA A 335 -4.80 31.28 25.76
C ALA A 335 -5.51 32.19 26.78
N PRO A 336 -4.78 33.14 27.40
CA PRO A 336 -5.37 34.14 28.26
C PRO A 336 -6.24 35.11 27.45
N VAL A 337 -7.10 35.87 28.14
CA VAL A 337 -8.12 36.73 27.49
C VAL A 337 -7.49 37.81 26.61
N ASP A 338 -6.33 38.31 27.00
CA ASP A 338 -5.55 39.35 26.31
C ASP A 338 -4.81 38.84 25.07
N ALA A 339 -4.67 37.52 24.88
CA ALA A 339 -3.99 36.94 23.72
C ALA A 339 -4.63 37.33 22.38
N TYR A 340 -5.89 37.75 22.39
CA TYR A 340 -6.64 38.13 21.20
C TYR A 340 -6.76 39.65 21.01
N ALA A 341 -6.06 40.46 21.83
CA ALA A 341 -6.19 41.92 21.84
C ALA A 341 -6.01 42.57 20.46
N ALA A 342 -5.14 42.00 19.60
CA ALA A 342 -4.90 42.48 18.24
C ALA A 342 -6.13 42.40 17.31
N VAL A 343 -7.10 41.54 17.63
CA VAL A 343 -8.32 41.31 16.84
C VAL A 343 -9.59 41.64 17.63
N ASP A 344 -9.48 41.77 18.95
CA ASP A 344 -10.60 41.97 19.87
C ASP A 344 -11.39 43.25 19.58
N ALA A 345 -10.69 44.35 19.25
CA ALA A 345 -11.32 45.60 18.85
C ALA A 345 -12.17 45.43 17.58
N ALA A 346 -11.64 44.72 16.57
CA ALA A 346 -12.35 44.47 15.32
C ALA A 346 -13.55 43.53 15.50
N LEU A 347 -13.41 42.47 16.30
CA LEU A 347 -14.49 41.53 16.62
C LEU A 347 -15.60 42.21 17.43
N THR A 348 -15.24 43.07 18.37
CA THR A 348 -16.19 43.86 19.17
C THR A 348 -17.02 44.79 18.30
N HIS A 349 -16.41 45.48 17.32
CA HIS A 349 -17.15 46.30 16.35
C HIS A 349 -18.16 45.50 15.51
N LEU A 350 -17.92 44.20 15.29
CA LEU A 350 -18.81 43.29 14.58
C LEU A 350 -19.83 42.61 15.50
N GLY A 351 -19.82 42.90 16.80
CA GLY A 351 -20.69 42.26 17.80
C GLY A 351 -20.37 40.78 18.04
N LEU A 352 -19.16 40.34 17.70
CA LEU A 352 -18.74 38.95 17.82
C LEU A 352 -17.89 38.75 19.09
N PRO A 353 -18.23 37.78 19.97
CA PRO A 353 -17.49 37.57 21.21
C PRO A 353 -16.19 36.80 20.92
N SER A 354 -15.04 37.41 21.25
CA SER A 354 -13.71 36.86 20.93
C SER A 354 -13.41 35.53 21.61
N ARG A 355 -13.69 35.39 22.91
CA ARG A 355 -13.39 34.17 23.68
C ARG A 355 -14.21 32.93 23.24
N PRO A 356 -15.54 32.98 23.13
CA PRO A 356 -16.33 31.85 22.59
C PRO A 356 -15.92 31.48 21.17
N LEU A 357 -15.62 32.48 20.33
CA LEU A 357 -15.17 32.24 18.96
C LEU A 357 -13.82 31.52 18.92
N ALA A 358 -12.86 31.93 19.77
CA ALA A 358 -11.57 31.27 19.90
C ALA A 358 -11.69 29.82 20.39
N LEU A 359 -12.61 29.53 21.31
CA LEU A 359 -12.90 28.16 21.75
C LEU A 359 -13.53 27.33 20.63
N ALA A 360 -14.42 27.92 19.83
CA ALA A 360 -15.00 27.25 18.67
C ALA A 360 -13.94 26.91 17.61
N PHE A 361 -13.02 27.82 17.30
CA PHE A 361 -11.90 27.55 16.38
C PHE A 361 -10.93 26.50 16.95
N SER A 362 -10.62 26.56 18.25
CA SER A 362 -9.83 25.52 18.92
C SER A 362 -10.46 24.12 18.79
N MET A 363 -11.79 24.03 18.86
CA MET A 363 -12.50 22.77 18.65
C MET A 363 -12.38 22.29 17.20
N VAL A 364 -12.49 23.18 16.22
CA VAL A 364 -12.29 22.85 14.80
C VAL A 364 -10.87 22.29 14.58
N ASP A 365 -9.86 22.95 15.14
CA ASP A 365 -8.47 22.51 15.06
C ASP A 365 -8.27 21.11 15.66
N PHE A 366 -8.88 20.85 16.81
CA PHE A 366 -8.83 19.53 17.46
C PHE A 366 -9.49 18.45 16.62
N LEU A 367 -10.65 18.73 16.01
CA LEU A 367 -11.35 17.79 15.12
C LEU A 367 -10.52 17.50 13.85
N ILE A 368 -9.84 18.50 13.29
CA ILE A 368 -8.90 18.30 12.18
C ILE A 368 -7.73 17.42 12.62
N ALA A 369 -7.16 17.66 13.80
CA ALA A 369 -6.06 16.84 14.34
C ALA A 369 -6.49 15.37 14.51
N ILE A 370 -7.70 15.11 15.01
CA ILE A 370 -8.26 13.76 15.10
C ILE A 370 -8.43 13.17 13.69
N ALA A 371 -9.01 13.91 12.75
CA ALA A 371 -9.23 13.45 11.38
C ALA A 371 -7.90 13.07 10.69
N LEU A 372 -6.83 13.85 10.91
CA LEU A 372 -5.47 13.54 10.46
C LEU A 372 -4.93 12.26 11.12
N PHE A 373 -5.12 12.11 12.44
CA PHE A 373 -4.65 10.95 13.21
C PHE A 373 -5.28 9.65 12.71
N VAL A 374 -6.61 9.62 12.57
CA VAL A 374 -7.37 8.42 12.16
C VAL A 374 -7.46 8.26 10.64
N ARG A 375 -6.81 9.14 9.87
CA ARG A 375 -6.89 9.20 8.39
C ARG A 375 -8.32 9.28 7.86
N TRP A 376 -9.20 10.01 8.55
CA TRP A 376 -10.58 10.16 8.11
C TRP A 376 -10.61 10.96 6.80
N LYS A 377 -11.15 10.35 5.73
CA LYS A 377 -11.35 10.95 4.39
C LYS A 377 -10.26 11.96 4.02
N PRO A 378 -9.02 11.53 3.72
CA PRO A 378 -7.85 12.43 3.62
C PRO A 378 -8.04 13.64 2.71
N ARG A 379 -8.72 13.47 1.56
CA ARG A 379 -9.06 14.57 0.65
C ARG A 379 -9.94 15.63 1.30
N LEU A 380 -10.99 15.23 2.01
CA LEU A 380 -11.89 16.16 2.70
C LEU A 380 -11.16 16.85 3.85
N THR A 381 -10.39 16.11 4.64
CA THR A 381 -9.56 16.67 5.71
C THR A 381 -8.54 17.67 5.18
N GLY A 382 -7.96 17.44 4.00
CA GLY A 382 -7.09 18.40 3.33
C GLY A 382 -7.82 19.67 2.88
N LEU A 383 -8.98 19.52 2.25
CA LEU A 383 -9.81 20.66 1.85
C LEU A 383 -10.26 21.51 3.05
N LEU A 384 -10.61 20.86 4.17
CA LEU A 384 -10.96 21.56 5.41
C LEU A 384 -9.78 22.36 5.97
N GLN A 385 -8.58 21.77 6.01
CA GLN A 385 -7.37 22.47 6.42
C GLN A 385 -7.09 23.69 5.52
N LEU A 386 -7.16 23.52 4.19
CA LEU A 386 -6.99 24.62 3.24
C LEU A 386 -8.02 25.73 3.45
N ALA A 387 -9.28 25.37 3.67
CA ALA A 387 -10.37 26.32 3.90
C ALA A 387 -10.17 27.11 5.20
N VAL A 388 -9.83 26.43 6.30
CA VAL A 388 -9.59 27.08 7.60
C VAL A 388 -8.38 28.01 7.52
N VAL A 389 -7.24 27.50 7.03
CA VAL A 389 -6.00 28.29 6.93
C VAL A 389 -6.17 29.49 6.01
N SER A 390 -6.79 29.32 4.85
CA SER A 390 -7.05 30.43 3.92
C SER A 390 -8.03 31.44 4.53
N GLY A 391 -9.09 30.95 5.18
CA GLY A 391 -10.14 31.77 5.77
C GLY A 391 -9.60 32.71 6.86
N TYR A 392 -8.90 32.17 7.86
CA TYR A 392 -8.34 33.03 8.91
C TYR A 392 -7.18 33.89 8.40
N THR A 393 -6.40 33.42 7.41
CA THR A 393 -5.30 34.22 6.84
C THR A 393 -5.84 35.47 6.13
N VAL A 394 -6.90 35.33 5.33
CA VAL A 394 -7.54 36.47 4.66
C VAL A 394 -8.19 37.39 5.69
N LEU A 395 -8.95 36.83 6.63
CA LEU A 395 -9.65 37.62 7.66
C LEU A 395 -8.67 38.44 8.50
N LEU A 396 -7.67 37.81 9.09
CA LEU A 396 -6.66 38.49 9.92
C LEU A 396 -5.78 39.42 9.08
N GLY A 397 -5.50 39.09 7.82
CA GLY A 397 -4.76 39.95 6.91
C GLY A 397 -5.48 41.27 6.61
N VAL A 398 -6.83 41.28 6.63
CA VAL A 398 -7.65 42.49 6.46
C VAL A 398 -7.85 43.22 7.78
N LEU A 399 -8.20 42.49 8.85
CA LEU A 399 -8.52 43.09 10.16
C LEU A 399 -7.29 43.59 10.91
N ALA A 400 -6.13 42.94 10.72
CA ALA A 400 -4.88 43.29 11.36
C ALA A 400 -3.69 43.18 10.36
N PRO A 401 -3.58 44.10 9.38
CA PRO A 401 -2.57 44.02 8.32
C PRO A 401 -1.13 43.98 8.83
N GLY A 402 -0.87 44.53 10.03
CA GLY A 402 0.44 44.45 10.69
C GLY A 402 0.94 43.02 10.89
N LEU A 403 0.06 42.02 10.96
CA LEU A 403 0.43 40.61 11.13
C LEU A 403 1.15 40.02 9.91
N TRP A 404 1.12 40.68 8.74
CA TRP A 404 1.93 40.30 7.58
C TRP A 404 3.42 40.61 7.79
N LEU A 405 3.72 41.69 8.50
CA LEU A 405 5.07 42.18 8.77
C LEU A 405 5.53 41.86 10.19
N ASP A 406 4.76 41.07 10.94
CA ASP A 406 5.13 40.60 12.26
C ASP A 406 6.50 39.91 12.22
N PRO A 407 7.45 40.24 13.12
CA PRO A 407 8.80 39.66 13.10
C PRO A 407 8.84 38.14 13.20
N PHE A 408 7.81 37.52 13.79
CA PHE A 408 7.68 36.07 13.89
C PHE A 408 6.88 35.48 12.71
N GLY A 409 6.42 36.30 11.77
CA GLY A 409 5.82 35.90 10.51
C GLY A 409 4.46 35.22 10.67
N ALA A 410 3.63 35.71 11.59
CA ALA A 410 2.35 35.10 11.97
C ALA A 410 1.48 34.69 10.77
N LEU A 411 1.28 35.58 9.78
CA LEU A 411 0.53 35.25 8.55
C LEU A 411 1.41 34.69 7.43
N LEU A 412 2.67 35.14 7.33
CA LEU A 412 3.56 34.72 6.25
C LEU A 412 3.83 33.20 6.26
N LYS A 413 3.88 32.59 7.46
CA LYS A 413 4.05 31.15 7.64
C LYS A 413 2.85 30.32 7.13
N ASN A 414 1.67 30.92 6.95
CA ASN A 414 0.51 30.19 6.44
C ASN A 414 0.67 29.81 4.96
N LEU A 415 1.41 30.59 4.17
CA LEU A 415 1.63 30.30 2.75
C LEU A 415 2.35 28.95 2.51
N PRO A 416 3.50 28.67 3.15
CA PRO A 416 4.13 27.36 3.03
C PRO A 416 3.31 26.25 3.71
N ILE A 417 2.50 26.55 4.74
CA ILE A 417 1.57 25.56 5.34
C ILE A 417 0.50 25.13 4.33
N LEU A 418 -0.10 26.07 3.59
CA LEU A 418 -1.08 25.77 2.53
C LEU A 418 -0.45 24.87 1.45
N ALA A 419 0.77 25.18 1.03
CA ALA A 419 1.52 24.33 0.09
C ALA A 419 1.77 22.93 0.67
N ALA A 420 2.18 22.84 1.94
CA ALA A 420 2.44 21.58 2.64
C ALA A 420 1.17 20.72 2.77
N ILE A 421 0.00 21.33 3.04
CA ILE A 421 -1.29 20.63 3.02
C ILE A 421 -1.59 20.10 1.62
N GLY A 422 -1.37 20.91 0.57
CA GLY A 422 -1.53 20.48 -0.82
C GLY A 422 -0.64 19.28 -1.17
N VAL A 423 0.64 19.32 -0.79
CA VAL A 423 1.56 18.18 -0.99
C VAL A 423 1.08 16.96 -0.21
N TRP A 424 0.68 17.11 1.05
CA TRP A 424 0.14 16.02 1.86
C TRP A 424 -1.08 15.37 1.21
N MET A 425 -2.01 16.16 0.68
CA MET A 425 -3.18 15.64 -0.04
C MET A 425 -2.77 14.78 -1.24
N VAL A 426 -1.81 15.23 -2.04
CA VAL A 426 -1.29 14.45 -3.19
C VAL A 426 -0.65 13.14 -2.73
N LEU A 427 0.13 13.18 -1.64
CA LEU A 427 0.81 12.00 -1.12
C LEU A 427 -0.13 10.99 -0.47
N GLU A 428 -1.26 11.42 0.11
CA GLU A 428 -2.28 10.56 0.70
C GLU A 428 -3.21 9.89 -0.31
N GLU A 429 -3.19 10.29 -1.58
CA GLU A 429 -3.90 9.59 -2.64
C GLU A 429 -3.25 8.23 -2.93
N GLU A 430 -3.61 7.24 -2.12
CA GLU A 430 -3.29 5.84 -2.38
C GLU A 430 -4.21 5.31 -3.49
N ARG A 431 -3.60 4.65 -4.48
CA ARG A 431 -4.29 4.04 -5.63
C ARG A 431 -5.07 2.79 -5.25
#